data_AF-A0A1G6W468-F1
#
_entry.id   AF-A0A1G6W468-F1
#
_cell.length_a   1.000
_cell.length_b   1.000
_cell.length_c   1.000
_cell.angle_alpha   90.00
_cell.angle_beta   90.00
_cell.angle_gamma   90.00
#
_symmetry.space_group_name_H-M   'P 1'
#
loop_
_entity.id
_entity.type
_entity.pdbx_description
1 polymer ?
#
loop_
_entity_poly.entity_id
_entity_poly.type
_entity_poly.pdbx_seq_one_letter_code
_entity_poly.pdbx_strand_id
1 'polypeptide(L)'
;MPFTLAFCWSHARRKVRDAQRQGTSPIAEEALRRTAALYRIETEIRRRLAEERLAARQTRSAPLVADMRVWLHEQAARLSRKTLVGEAIRYALRHWDGLCVFLEDGRVEIDSHAVERSIKPQILVRKNALFAGADSGAEHWARIASLIETAKLNGLDPQACIRDVLETMVAGFPANRIDDLLPWAWTAPMQRSEPQTALNTGSRGSKRRLQPNHRTGQI
;
A
#
# COMPACT_ATOMS: atom_id res chain seq x y z
N MET A 1 -7.00 -18.14 -2.73
CA MET A 1 -7.50 -16.97 -3.50
C MET A 1 -6.60 -16.81 -4.71
N PRO A 2 -7.12 -16.85 -5.95
CA PRO A 2 -6.32 -16.49 -7.12
C PRO A 2 -5.93 -15.00 -7.03
N PHE A 3 -4.71 -14.68 -7.45
CA PHE A 3 -4.27 -13.29 -7.57
C PHE A 3 -5.06 -12.60 -8.69
N THR A 4 -5.50 -11.37 -8.46
CA THR A 4 -6.19 -10.56 -9.48
C THR A 4 -5.26 -9.45 -9.95
N LEU A 5 -5.03 -9.35 -11.25
CA LEU A 5 -4.15 -8.33 -11.83
C LEU A 5 -4.90 -7.01 -12.04
N ALA A 6 -4.55 -5.99 -11.27
CA ALA A 6 -5.03 -4.63 -11.49
C ALA A 6 -4.23 -3.93 -12.60
N PHE A 7 -4.93 -3.37 -13.59
CA PHE A 7 -4.33 -2.58 -14.66
C PHE A 7 -4.51 -1.08 -14.38
N CYS A 8 -3.57 -0.29 -14.90
CA CYS A 8 -3.44 1.13 -14.61
C CYS A 8 -4.11 1.99 -15.69
N TRP A 9 -4.99 2.91 -15.27
CA TRP A 9 -5.66 3.82 -16.19
C TRP A 9 -4.70 4.81 -16.85
N SER A 10 -3.59 5.17 -16.19
CA SER A 10 -2.59 6.07 -16.79
C SER A 10 -1.92 5.44 -18.02
N HIS A 11 -1.75 4.11 -18.06
CA HIS A 11 -1.25 3.40 -19.24
C HIS A 11 -2.26 3.41 -20.39
N ALA A 12 -3.55 3.14 -20.09
CA ALA A 12 -4.61 3.22 -21.09
C ALA A 12 -4.73 4.66 -21.65
N ARG A 13 -4.74 5.67 -20.76
CA ARG A 13 -4.78 7.09 -21.12
C ARG A 13 -3.58 7.52 -21.96
N ARG A 14 -2.38 7.04 -21.62
CA ARG A 14 -1.15 7.34 -22.37
C ARG A 14 -1.26 6.89 -23.83
N LYS A 15 -1.77 5.69 -24.08
CA LYS A 15 -1.94 5.19 -25.46
C LYS A 15 -2.89 6.05 -26.28
N VAL A 16 -4.01 6.49 -25.69
CA VAL A 16 -4.94 7.42 -26.34
C VAL A 16 -4.27 8.77 -26.63
N ARG A 17 -3.53 9.32 -25.66
CA ARG A 17 -2.78 10.58 -25.84
C ARG A 17 -1.71 10.47 -26.92
N ASP A 18 -0.97 9.37 -26.95
CA ASP A 18 0.10 9.17 -27.94
C ASP A 18 -0.50 8.99 -29.35
N ALA A 19 -1.71 8.43 -29.47
CA ALA A 19 -2.48 8.43 -30.72
C ALA A 19 -2.93 9.84 -31.13
N GLN A 20 -3.44 10.66 -30.18
CA GLN A 20 -3.86 12.03 -30.44
C GLN A 20 -2.72 12.94 -30.92
N ARG A 21 -1.49 12.69 -30.45
CA ARG A 21 -0.30 13.43 -30.91
C ARG A 21 0.06 13.18 -32.37
N GLN A 22 -0.38 12.06 -32.94
CA GLN A 22 -0.11 11.69 -34.33
C GLN A 22 -1.23 12.12 -35.28
N GLY A 23 -2.35 12.62 -34.74
CA GLY A 23 -3.45 13.17 -35.51
C GLY A 23 -4.64 13.49 -34.61
N THR A 24 -5.25 14.67 -34.79
CA THR A 24 -6.41 15.10 -34.02
C THR A 24 -7.59 14.17 -34.30
N SER A 25 -8.09 13.51 -33.26
CA SER A 25 -9.26 12.63 -33.34
C SER A 25 -10.28 13.03 -32.28
N PRO A 26 -11.51 13.42 -32.68
CA PRO A 26 -12.59 13.70 -31.73
C PRO A 26 -12.87 12.52 -30.78
N ILE A 27 -12.65 11.29 -31.26
CA ILE A 27 -12.79 10.08 -30.44
C ILE A 27 -11.73 10.03 -29.35
N ALA A 28 -10.47 10.33 -29.68
CA ALA A 28 -9.41 10.33 -28.66
C ALA A 28 -9.61 11.46 -27.65
N GLU A 29 -10.07 12.65 -28.06
CA GLU A 29 -10.43 13.74 -27.12
C GLU A 29 -11.54 13.32 -26.16
N GLU A 30 -12.59 12.69 -26.68
CA GLU A 30 -13.70 12.21 -25.88
C GLU A 30 -13.26 11.11 -24.89
N ALA A 31 -12.41 10.17 -25.32
CA ALA A 31 -11.84 9.15 -24.44
C ALA A 31 -10.99 9.76 -23.32
N LEU A 32 -10.20 10.80 -23.63
CA LEU A 32 -9.42 11.54 -22.63
C LEU A 32 -10.32 12.31 -21.66
N ARG A 33 -11.39 12.94 -22.15
CA ARG A 33 -12.37 13.67 -21.33
C ARG A 33 -13.08 12.73 -20.35
N ARG A 34 -13.54 11.58 -20.82
CA ARG A 34 -14.16 10.52 -20.01
C ARG A 34 -13.20 10.00 -18.93
N THR A 35 -11.94 9.74 -19.30
CA THR A 35 -10.90 9.34 -18.35
C THR A 35 -10.61 10.45 -17.31
N ALA A 36 -10.58 11.71 -17.72
CA ALA A 36 -10.36 12.85 -16.82
C ALA A 36 -11.49 12.99 -15.78
N ALA A 37 -12.73 12.63 -16.13
CA ALA A 37 -13.83 12.61 -15.17
C ALA A 37 -13.58 11.63 -14.01
N LEU A 38 -13.02 10.44 -14.29
CA LEU A 38 -12.63 9.49 -13.25
C LEU A 38 -11.54 10.07 -12.35
N TYR A 39 -10.51 10.70 -12.93
CA TYR A 39 -9.42 11.30 -12.16
C TYR A 39 -9.85 12.45 -11.24
N ARG A 40 -10.90 13.20 -11.61
CA ARG A 40 -11.48 14.22 -10.72
C ARG A 40 -12.05 13.57 -9.46
N ILE A 41 -12.85 12.52 -9.61
CA ILE A 41 -13.40 11.75 -8.48
C ILE A 41 -12.26 11.18 -7.63
N GLU A 42 -11.28 10.53 -8.25
CA GLU A 42 -10.15 9.93 -7.53
C GLU A 42 -9.33 10.97 -6.75
N THR A 43 -9.20 12.19 -7.26
CA THR A 43 -8.50 13.27 -6.55
C THR A 43 -9.22 13.67 -5.26
N GLU A 44 -10.56 13.73 -5.29
CA GLU A 44 -11.37 14.09 -4.12
C GLU A 44 -11.34 13.00 -3.04
N ILE A 45 -11.33 11.73 -3.43
CA ILE A 45 -11.41 10.60 -2.49
C ILE A 45 -10.06 10.04 -2.07
N ARG A 46 -8.93 10.46 -2.66
CA ARG A 46 -7.60 9.85 -2.44
C ARG A 46 -7.16 9.80 -0.96
N ARG A 47 -7.57 10.76 -0.14
CA ARG A 47 -7.19 10.85 1.28
C ARG A 47 -8.24 10.26 2.23
N ARG A 48 -9.22 9.54 1.68
CA ARG A 48 -10.30 8.88 2.42
C ARG A 48 -9.94 7.45 2.76
N LEU A 49 -10.65 6.87 3.73
CA LEU A 49 -10.47 5.46 4.09
C LEU A 49 -10.88 4.55 2.92
N ALA A 50 -10.37 3.33 2.88
CA ALA A 50 -10.63 2.38 1.79
C ALA A 50 -12.14 2.15 1.57
N GLU A 51 -12.92 2.04 2.65
CA GLU A 51 -14.37 1.85 2.59
C GLU A 51 -15.10 3.07 1.99
N GLU A 52 -14.73 4.27 2.42
CA GLU A 52 -15.27 5.53 1.88
C GLU A 52 -14.94 5.70 0.39
N ARG A 53 -13.71 5.33 0.00
CA ARG A 53 -13.28 5.32 -1.40
C ARG A 53 -14.13 4.35 -2.22
N LEU A 54 -14.32 3.13 -1.73
CA LEU A 54 -15.09 2.10 -2.41
C LEU A 54 -16.55 2.55 -2.60
N ALA A 55 -17.19 3.07 -1.55
CA ALA A 55 -18.56 3.59 -1.62
C ALA A 55 -18.70 4.74 -2.64
N ALA A 56 -17.77 5.69 -2.63
CA ALA A 56 -17.75 6.79 -3.59
C ALA A 56 -17.53 6.30 -5.03
N ARG A 57 -16.65 5.32 -5.24
CA ARG A 57 -16.40 4.71 -6.56
C ARG A 57 -17.63 3.99 -7.08
N GLN A 58 -18.30 3.20 -6.26
CA GLN A 58 -19.54 2.51 -6.64
C GLN A 58 -20.64 3.52 -7.05
N THR A 59 -20.76 4.62 -6.31
CA THR A 59 -21.80 5.63 -6.58
C THR A 59 -21.47 6.52 -7.79
N ARG A 60 -20.20 6.92 -7.96
CA ARG A 60 -19.79 7.99 -8.89
C ARG A 60 -18.95 7.50 -10.06
N SER A 61 -18.01 6.59 -9.83
CA SER A 61 -17.07 6.12 -10.85
C SER A 61 -17.63 4.94 -11.66
N ALA A 62 -18.28 3.97 -11.01
CA ALA A 62 -18.84 2.79 -11.66
C ALA A 62 -19.81 3.13 -12.81
N PRO A 63 -20.79 4.07 -12.68
CA PRO A 63 -21.65 4.42 -13.80
C PRO A 63 -20.87 5.05 -14.97
N LEU A 64 -19.85 5.88 -14.69
CA LEU A 64 -19.00 6.47 -15.72
C LEU A 64 -18.14 5.43 -16.44
N VAL A 65 -17.63 4.45 -15.71
CA VAL A 65 -16.86 3.33 -16.29
C VAL A 65 -17.78 2.47 -17.15
N ALA A 66 -18.98 2.12 -16.67
CA ALA A 66 -19.95 1.35 -17.45
C ALA A 66 -20.34 2.06 -18.77
N ASP A 67 -20.69 3.35 -18.71
CA ASP A 67 -21.00 4.16 -19.89
C ASP A 67 -19.80 4.25 -20.84
N MET A 68 -18.59 4.44 -20.30
CA MET A 68 -17.35 4.44 -21.10
C MET A 68 -17.12 3.09 -21.79
N ARG A 69 -17.43 1.95 -21.16
CA ARG A 69 -17.29 0.62 -21.78
C ARG A 69 -18.16 0.50 -23.02
N VAL A 70 -19.44 0.87 -22.91
CA VAL A 70 -20.41 0.83 -24.01
C VAL A 70 -19.92 1.70 -25.15
N TRP A 71 -19.58 2.95 -24.85
CA TRP A 71 -19.09 3.89 -25.84
C TRP A 71 -17.81 3.40 -26.54
N LEU A 72 -16.85 2.83 -25.79
CA LEU A 72 -15.61 2.26 -26.38
C LEU A 72 -15.90 1.08 -27.31
N HIS A 73 -16.86 0.21 -27.00
CA HIS A 73 -17.28 -0.88 -27.89
C HIS A 73 -17.88 -0.34 -29.20
N GLU A 74 -18.74 0.68 -29.13
CA GLU A 74 -19.31 1.34 -30.30
C GLU A 74 -18.23 1.96 -31.19
N GLN A 75 -17.27 2.67 -30.60
CA GLN A 75 -16.16 3.24 -31.35
C GLN A 75 -15.25 2.16 -31.95
N ALA A 76 -15.00 1.07 -31.22
CA ALA A 76 -14.20 -0.05 -31.71
C ALA A 76 -14.82 -0.74 -32.93
N ALA A 77 -16.15 -0.77 -33.03
CA ALA A 77 -16.87 -1.32 -34.19
C ALA A 77 -16.76 -0.42 -35.43
N ARG A 78 -16.65 0.90 -35.24
CA ARG A 78 -16.56 1.88 -36.33
C ARG A 78 -15.14 2.13 -36.82
N LEU A 79 -14.14 1.92 -35.97
CA LEU A 79 -12.74 2.22 -36.27
C LEU A 79 -12.00 1.05 -36.91
N SER A 80 -11.26 1.35 -37.98
CA SER A 80 -10.33 0.39 -38.58
C SER A 80 -9.30 -0.10 -37.57
N ARG A 81 -8.94 -1.38 -37.69
CA ARG A 81 -7.95 -2.02 -36.82
C ARG A 81 -6.55 -1.42 -36.89
N LYS A 82 -6.25 -0.70 -37.97
CA LYS A 82 -4.93 -0.11 -38.25
C LYS A 82 -4.79 1.33 -37.75
N THR A 83 -5.85 1.92 -37.21
CA THR A 83 -5.78 3.27 -36.64
C THR A 83 -5.21 3.21 -35.23
N LEU A 84 -4.31 4.13 -34.89
CA LEU A 84 -3.70 4.24 -33.57
C LEU A 84 -4.75 4.41 -32.46
N VAL A 85 -5.79 5.21 -32.73
CA VAL A 85 -6.92 5.40 -31.79
C VAL A 85 -7.69 4.08 -31.60
N GLY A 86 -7.97 3.35 -32.69
CA GLY A 86 -8.59 2.04 -32.59
C GLY A 86 -7.74 1.05 -31.79
N GLU A 87 -6.42 1.06 -31.95
CA GLU A 87 -5.51 0.20 -31.20
C GLU A 87 -5.52 0.53 -29.71
N ALA A 88 -5.52 1.82 -29.36
CA ALA A 88 -5.62 2.28 -27.98
C ALA A 88 -6.96 1.85 -27.34
N ILE A 89 -8.07 1.98 -28.06
CA ILE A 89 -9.40 1.55 -27.58
C ILE A 89 -9.43 0.03 -27.36
N ARG A 90 -8.97 -0.76 -28.33
CA ARG A 90 -8.92 -2.22 -28.19
C ARG A 90 -7.98 -2.67 -27.08
N TYR A 91 -6.90 -1.94 -26.83
CA TYR A 91 -6.04 -2.19 -25.68
C TYR A 91 -6.82 -2.00 -24.37
N ALA A 92 -7.54 -0.89 -24.22
CA ALA A 92 -8.35 -0.64 -23.02
C ALA A 92 -9.42 -1.74 -22.84
N LEU A 93 -10.15 -2.09 -23.89
CA LEU A 93 -11.18 -3.14 -23.85
C LEU A 93 -10.61 -4.52 -23.52
N ARG A 94 -9.41 -4.87 -24.02
CA ARG A 94 -8.74 -6.14 -23.70
C ARG A 94 -8.38 -6.26 -22.22
N HIS A 95 -8.05 -5.14 -21.58
CA HIS A 95 -7.63 -5.10 -20.18
C HIS A 95 -8.73 -4.58 -19.26
N TRP A 96 -9.99 -4.59 -19.72
CA TRP A 96 -11.09 -3.89 -19.07
C TRP A 96 -11.35 -4.38 -17.65
N ASP A 97 -11.42 -5.70 -17.45
CA ASP A 97 -11.70 -6.27 -16.12
C ASP A 97 -10.60 -5.87 -15.13
N GLY A 98 -9.35 -5.93 -15.57
CA GLY A 98 -8.19 -5.46 -14.81
C GLY A 98 -8.21 -3.95 -14.52
N LEU A 99 -8.70 -3.12 -15.45
CA LEU A 99 -8.92 -1.69 -15.25
C LEU A 99 -10.09 -1.41 -14.28
N CYS A 100 -10.98 -2.38 -14.05
CA CYS A 100 -12.13 -2.23 -13.14
C CYS A 100 -11.82 -2.65 -11.70
N VAL A 101 -10.70 -3.31 -11.42
CA VAL A 101 -10.36 -3.81 -10.07
C VAL A 101 -10.40 -2.72 -8.99
N PHE A 102 -10.02 -1.48 -9.32
CA PHE A 102 -10.10 -0.37 -8.36
C PHE A 102 -11.55 -0.04 -7.91
N LEU A 103 -12.56 -0.41 -8.70
CA LEU A 103 -13.97 -0.27 -8.32
C LEU A 103 -14.39 -1.33 -7.30
N GLU A 104 -13.68 -2.45 -7.21
CA GLU A 104 -14.02 -3.59 -6.35
C GLU A 104 -13.29 -3.52 -4.99
N ASP A 105 -12.11 -2.91 -4.95
CA ASP A 105 -11.30 -2.78 -3.74
C ASP A 105 -10.82 -1.33 -3.54
N GLY A 106 -11.28 -0.70 -2.45
CA GLY A 106 -10.92 0.66 -2.06
C GLY A 106 -9.45 0.88 -1.70
N ARG A 107 -8.68 -0.20 -1.48
CA ARG A 107 -7.22 -0.17 -1.25
C ARG A 107 -6.44 -0.07 -2.56
N VAL A 108 -7.04 -0.47 -3.67
CA VAL A 108 -6.40 -0.45 -4.98
C VAL A 108 -6.47 0.97 -5.56
N GLU A 109 -5.31 1.51 -5.91
CA GLU A 109 -5.21 2.78 -6.63
C GLU A 109 -5.64 2.60 -8.09
N ILE A 110 -6.24 3.65 -8.67
CA ILE A 110 -6.57 3.68 -10.10
C ILE A 110 -5.32 3.57 -11.00
N ASP A 111 -4.15 3.92 -10.46
CA ASP A 111 -2.85 3.89 -11.14
C ASP A 111 -1.76 3.19 -10.34
N SER A 112 -0.83 2.55 -11.05
CA SER A 112 0.37 1.89 -10.53
C SER A 112 1.50 2.85 -10.12
N HIS A 113 1.31 4.17 -10.12
CA HIS A 113 2.40 5.13 -9.93
C HIS A 113 3.12 5.03 -8.57
N ALA A 114 2.42 4.62 -7.50
CA ALA A 114 3.06 4.36 -6.22
C ALA A 114 4.00 3.14 -6.31
N VAL A 115 3.52 2.05 -6.90
CA VAL A 115 4.28 0.81 -7.13
C VAL A 115 5.47 1.06 -8.07
N GLU A 116 5.26 1.81 -9.16
CA GLU A 116 6.34 2.18 -10.08
C GLU A 116 7.41 3.04 -9.40
N ARG A 117 7.02 3.92 -8.47
CA ARG A 117 7.99 4.71 -7.71
C ARG A 117 8.75 3.87 -6.70
N SER A 118 8.11 2.92 -6.04
CA SER A 118 8.79 2.06 -5.06
C SER A 118 9.75 1.06 -5.70
N ILE A 119 9.54 0.66 -6.97
CA ILE A 119 10.43 -0.25 -7.70
C ILE A 119 11.57 0.45 -8.47
N LYS A 120 11.44 1.76 -8.74
CA LYS A 120 12.42 2.54 -9.50
C LYS A 120 13.84 2.50 -8.90
N PRO A 121 14.04 2.68 -7.58
CA PRO A 121 15.36 2.60 -6.98
C PRO A 121 16.08 1.28 -7.28
N GLN A 122 15.34 0.16 -7.26
CA GLN A 122 15.84 -1.19 -7.49
C GLN A 122 16.24 -1.37 -8.96
N ILE A 123 15.45 -0.81 -9.88
CA ILE A 123 15.80 -0.77 -11.32
C ILE A 123 17.09 0.02 -11.53
N LEU A 124 17.26 1.16 -10.85
CA LEU A 124 18.48 1.96 -10.94
C LEU A 124 19.70 1.25 -10.33
N VAL A 125 19.54 0.62 -9.16
CA VAL A 125 20.58 -0.21 -8.54
C VAL A 125 21.00 -1.34 -9.48
N ARG A 126 20.04 -2.07 -10.07
CA ARG A 126 20.33 -3.11 -11.06
C ARG A 126 21.11 -2.57 -12.26
N LYS A 127 20.75 -1.40 -12.77
CA LYS A 127 21.46 -0.76 -13.89
C LYS A 127 22.90 -0.38 -13.52
N ASN A 128 23.15 -0.04 -12.26
CA ASN A 128 24.46 0.42 -11.77
C ASN A 128 25.31 -0.70 -11.14
N ALA A 129 24.73 -1.89 -10.91
CA ALA A 129 25.40 -3.06 -10.35
C ALA A 129 26.17 -3.84 -11.44
N LEU A 130 27.09 -3.15 -12.13
CA LEU A 130 27.83 -3.67 -13.29
C LEU A 130 28.71 -4.91 -12.99
N PHE A 131 28.92 -5.23 -11.71
CA PHE A 131 29.76 -6.34 -11.23
C PHE A 131 29.05 -7.29 -10.26
N ALA A 132 27.71 -7.20 -10.13
CA ALA A 132 26.94 -8.15 -9.34
C ALA A 132 26.67 -9.41 -10.16
N GLY A 133 27.41 -10.50 -9.89
CA GLY A 133 27.42 -11.71 -10.73
C GLY A 133 26.78 -12.96 -10.13
N ALA A 134 26.19 -12.90 -8.93
CA ALA A 134 25.62 -14.07 -8.26
C ALA A 134 24.12 -13.90 -8.00
N ASP A 135 23.33 -14.87 -8.45
CA ASP A 135 21.87 -14.92 -8.22
C ASP A 135 21.53 -14.89 -6.73
N SER A 136 22.34 -15.55 -5.89
CA SER A 136 22.20 -15.52 -4.43
C SER A 136 22.35 -14.10 -3.86
N GLY A 137 23.23 -13.28 -4.42
CA GLY A 137 23.39 -11.88 -4.02
C GLY A 137 22.14 -11.06 -4.36
N ALA A 138 21.56 -11.30 -5.54
CA ALA A 138 20.30 -10.65 -5.96
C ALA A 138 19.12 -11.07 -5.06
N GLU A 139 19.04 -12.34 -4.68
CA GLU A 139 17.99 -12.84 -3.79
C GLU A 139 18.08 -12.21 -2.38
N HIS A 140 19.28 -12.16 -1.79
CA HIS A 140 19.48 -11.49 -0.49
C HIS A 140 19.11 -10.01 -0.55
N TRP A 141 19.54 -9.31 -1.61
CA TRP A 141 19.16 -7.91 -1.82
C TRP A 141 17.65 -7.73 -1.94
N ALA A 142 16.96 -8.61 -2.69
CA ALA A 142 15.51 -8.56 -2.85
C ALA A 142 14.78 -8.72 -1.50
N ARG A 143 15.25 -9.60 -0.62
CA ARG A 143 14.69 -9.76 0.74
C ARG A 143 14.86 -8.48 1.57
N ILE A 144 16.06 -7.91 1.61
CA ILE A 144 16.34 -6.67 2.35
C ILE A 144 15.53 -5.50 1.81
N ALA A 145 15.51 -5.32 0.48
CA ALA A 145 14.73 -4.27 -0.17
C ALA A 145 13.23 -4.40 0.14
N SER A 146 12.71 -5.63 0.18
CA SER A 146 11.31 -5.89 0.55
C SER A 146 11.01 -5.48 1.99
N LEU A 147 11.89 -5.77 2.94
CA LEU A 147 11.75 -5.35 4.34
C LEU A 147 11.79 -3.81 4.47
N ILE A 148 12.73 -3.16 3.79
CA ILE A 148 12.85 -1.69 3.77
C ILE A 148 11.58 -1.04 3.22
N GLU A 149 11.08 -1.51 2.07
CA GLU A 149 9.86 -0.95 1.48
C GLU A 149 8.63 -1.23 2.36
N THR A 150 8.56 -2.39 3.02
CA THR A 150 7.49 -2.69 3.98
C THR A 150 7.51 -1.74 5.17
N ALA A 151 8.68 -1.42 5.73
CA ALA A 151 8.81 -0.44 6.81
C ALA A 151 8.34 0.96 6.37
N LYS A 152 8.76 1.42 5.19
CA LYS A 152 8.31 2.70 4.62
C LYS A 152 6.80 2.75 4.41
N LEU A 153 6.20 1.67 3.92
CA LEU A 153 4.75 1.58 3.70
C LEU A 153 3.95 1.66 5.01
N ASN A 154 4.55 1.25 6.13
CA ASN A 154 3.97 1.40 7.48
C ASN A 154 4.33 2.74 8.14
N GLY A 155 4.97 3.66 7.42
CA GLY A 155 5.36 4.98 7.96
C GLY A 155 6.51 4.95 8.95
N LEU A 156 7.29 3.86 8.97
CA LEU A 156 8.41 3.68 9.90
C LEU A 156 9.72 4.18 9.29
N ASP A 157 10.67 4.58 10.16
CA ASP A 157 12.07 4.74 9.77
C ASP A 157 12.69 3.34 9.53
N PRO A 158 13.09 2.99 8.30
CA PRO A 158 13.52 1.62 7.98
C PRO A 158 14.80 1.22 8.70
N GLN A 159 15.72 2.17 8.92
CA GLN A 159 16.99 1.90 9.57
C GLN A 159 16.76 1.58 11.04
N ALA A 160 15.95 2.38 11.73
CA ALA A 160 15.60 2.19 13.12
C ALA A 160 14.82 0.88 13.36
N CYS A 161 13.83 0.60 12.51
CA CYS A 161 13.04 -0.63 12.60
C CYS A 161 13.91 -1.88 12.41
N ILE A 162 14.71 -1.92 11.34
CA ILE A 162 15.55 -3.09 11.04
C ILE A 162 16.63 -3.29 12.12
N ARG A 163 17.27 -2.21 12.60
CA ARG A 163 18.26 -2.30 13.69
C ARG A 163 17.65 -2.94 14.93
N ASP A 164 16.52 -2.42 15.39
CA ASP A 164 15.89 -2.89 16.61
C ASP A 164 15.39 -4.34 16.48
N VAL A 165 14.84 -4.73 15.32
CA VAL A 165 14.47 -6.12 15.05
C VAL A 165 15.69 -7.04 15.16
N LEU A 166 16.82 -6.67 14.54
CA LEU A 166 18.06 -7.46 14.61
C LEU A 166 18.61 -7.55 16.03
N GLU A 167 18.64 -6.43 16.77
CA GLU A 167 19.07 -6.39 18.18
C GLU A 167 18.18 -7.28 19.06
N THR A 168 16.86 -7.22 18.85
CA THR A 168 15.89 -8.05 19.57
C THR A 168 16.07 -9.54 19.27
N MET A 169 16.32 -9.90 18.01
CA MET A 169 16.60 -11.29 17.62
C MET A 169 17.89 -11.81 18.26
N VAL A 170 18.96 -11.01 18.26
CA VAL A 170 20.24 -11.36 18.89
C VAL A 170 20.09 -11.53 20.41
N ALA A 171 19.19 -10.76 21.04
CA ALA A 171 18.87 -10.88 22.46
C ALA A 171 18.06 -12.16 22.81
N GLY A 172 17.80 -13.05 21.86
CA GLY A 172 17.15 -14.34 22.10
C GLY A 172 15.63 -14.33 21.95
N PHE A 173 15.07 -13.40 21.17
CA PHE A 173 13.64 -13.34 20.93
C PHE A 173 13.12 -14.65 20.31
N PRO A 174 12.00 -15.21 20.83
CA PRO A 174 11.54 -16.52 20.44
C PRO A 174 11.00 -16.54 19.00
N ALA A 175 11.51 -17.48 18.18
CA ALA A 175 11.18 -17.58 16.76
C ALA A 175 9.68 -17.80 16.47
N ASN A 176 8.95 -18.42 17.40
CA ASN A 176 7.50 -18.63 17.28
C ASN A 176 6.67 -17.36 17.49
N ARG A 177 7.29 -16.22 17.82
CA ARG A 177 6.64 -14.92 17.98
C ARG A 177 7.10 -13.88 16.97
N ILE A 178 7.73 -14.30 15.86
CA ILE A 178 8.31 -13.38 14.86
C ILE A 178 7.31 -12.34 14.33
N ASP A 179 6.01 -12.66 14.37
CA ASP A 179 4.93 -11.75 13.99
C ASP A 179 4.91 -10.45 14.81
N ASP A 180 5.37 -10.48 16.07
CA ASP A 180 5.50 -9.31 16.94
C ASP A 180 6.59 -8.34 16.46
N LEU A 181 7.51 -8.82 15.62
CA LEU A 181 8.62 -8.03 15.04
C LEU A 181 8.27 -7.48 13.66
N LEU A 182 7.10 -7.81 13.11
CA LEU A 182 6.71 -7.36 11.77
C LEU A 182 6.39 -5.86 11.75
N PRO A 183 6.61 -5.15 10.62
CA PRO A 183 6.49 -3.70 10.57
C PRO A 183 5.13 -3.11 10.98
N TRP A 184 4.05 -3.87 10.95
CA TRP A 184 2.71 -3.43 11.39
C TRP A 184 2.47 -3.61 12.90
N ALA A 185 3.26 -4.46 13.56
CA ALA A 185 3.24 -4.65 15.02
C ALA A 185 4.37 -3.87 15.71
N TRP A 186 5.36 -3.42 14.93
CA TRP A 186 6.54 -2.73 15.45
C TRP A 186 6.19 -1.41 16.12
N THR A 187 6.61 -1.28 17.38
CA THR A 187 6.52 -0.05 18.16
C THR A 187 7.93 0.41 18.52
N ALA A 188 8.19 1.71 18.39
CA ALA A 188 9.51 2.27 18.66
C ALA A 188 10.01 1.87 20.06
N PRO A 189 11.32 1.60 20.24
CA PRO A 189 11.87 1.14 21.53
C PRO A 189 11.52 2.03 22.71
N MET A 190 11.39 3.35 22.48
CA MET A 190 11.00 4.33 23.51
C MET A 190 9.56 4.13 24.04
N GLN A 191 8.73 3.36 23.35
CA GLN A 191 7.36 3.04 23.73
C GLN A 191 7.21 1.60 24.29
N ARG A 192 8.27 0.77 24.22
CA ARG A 192 8.35 -0.51 24.93
C ARG A 192 8.87 -0.27 26.34
N SER A 193 8.03 0.27 27.22
CA SER A 193 8.33 0.28 28.66
C SER A 193 8.48 -1.16 29.17
N GLU A 194 9.53 -1.39 29.96
CA GLU A 194 9.96 -2.66 30.53
C GLU A 194 8.80 -3.51 31.10
N PRO A 195 8.83 -4.85 30.95
CA PRO A 195 7.91 -5.70 31.69
C PRO A 195 8.16 -5.52 33.20
N GLN A 196 7.15 -5.03 33.91
CA GLN A 196 7.12 -5.00 35.37
C GLN A 196 7.40 -6.41 35.90
N THR A 197 8.64 -6.64 36.32
CA THR A 197 9.00 -7.82 37.09
C THR A 197 8.34 -7.65 38.45
N ALA A 198 7.23 -8.36 38.66
CA ALA A 198 6.55 -8.43 39.94
C ALA A 198 7.51 -9.07 40.98
N LEU A 199 8.24 -8.23 41.71
CA LEU A 199 8.87 -8.59 42.97
C LEU A 199 7.77 -8.79 44.02
N ASN A 200 7.19 -9.98 44.02
CA ASN A 200 6.42 -10.49 45.15
C ASN A 200 7.42 -11.01 46.21
N THR A 201 7.92 -10.12 47.07
CA THR A 201 8.61 -10.54 48.30
C THR A 201 7.57 -10.70 49.41
N GLY A 202 7.42 -11.96 49.82
CA GLY A 202 6.38 -12.49 50.69
C GLY A 202 6.10 -11.72 51.98
N SER A 203 4.80 -11.54 52.22
CA SER A 203 4.25 -11.31 53.55
C SER A 203 4.45 -12.58 54.40
N ARG A 204 5.31 -12.52 55.42
CA ARG A 204 5.22 -13.35 56.64
C ARG A 204 5.72 -12.52 57.83
N GLY A 205 4.81 -12.08 58.68
CA GLY A 205 5.12 -11.26 59.86
C GLY A 205 3.97 -11.16 60.85
N SER A 206 3.64 -12.30 61.46
CA SER A 206 2.93 -12.53 62.73
C SER A 206 2.43 -11.29 63.52
N LYS A 207 1.10 -11.16 63.64
CA LYS A 207 0.44 -10.30 64.64
C LYS A 207 0.67 -10.90 66.03
N ARG A 208 1.47 -10.24 66.87
CA ARG A 208 1.48 -10.47 68.32
C ARG A 208 1.06 -9.18 69.03
N ARG A 209 -0.10 -9.30 69.67
CA ARG A 209 -0.83 -8.34 70.50
C ARG A 209 0.01 -7.91 71.70
N LEU A 210 0.10 -6.59 71.95
CA LEU A 210 0.23 -5.99 73.28
C LEU A 210 -0.20 -4.52 73.21
N GLN A 211 -1.38 -4.25 73.79
CA GLN A 211 -1.76 -2.95 74.37
C GLN A 211 -0.90 -2.75 75.65
N PRO A 212 -0.63 -1.52 76.15
CA PRO A 212 -1.71 -0.69 76.71
C PRO A 212 -1.55 0.84 76.76
N ASN A 213 -2.73 1.44 76.93
CA ASN A 213 -3.10 2.53 77.84
C ASN A 213 -3.01 4.00 77.45
N HIS A 214 -4.14 4.63 77.79
CA HIS A 214 -4.53 6.03 77.70
C HIS A 214 -3.77 6.98 78.64
N ARG A 215 -3.71 8.26 78.23
CA ARG A 215 -3.77 9.55 78.99
C ARG A 215 -3.05 10.63 78.15
N THR A 216 -3.38 11.90 77.99
CA THR A 216 -4.39 12.87 78.47
C THR A 216 -4.11 14.21 77.75
N GLY A 217 -5.14 15.03 77.44
CA GLY A 217 -5.10 16.51 77.32
C GLY A 217 -4.61 17.08 75.97
N GLN A 218 -5.38 17.86 75.20
CA GLN A 218 -5.72 19.30 75.38
C GLN A 218 -4.47 20.10 75.79
N ILE A 219 -3.96 21.10 75.07
CA ILE A 219 -4.56 22.23 74.33
C ILE A 219 -3.62 22.60 73.17
#